data_AF-A0AAV6PH61-F1
#
_entry.id   AF-A0AAV6PH61-F1
#
_cell.length_a   1.000
_cell.length_b   1.000
_cell.length_c   1.000
_cell.angle_alpha   90.00
_cell.angle_beta   90.00
_cell.angle_gamma   90.00
#
_symmetry.space_group_name_H-M   'P 1'
#
loop_
_entity.id
_entity.type
_entity.pdbx_description
1 polymer ?
#
loop_
_entity_poly.entity_id
_entity_poly.type
_entity_poly.pdbx_seq_one_letter_code
_entity_poly.pdbx_strand_id
1 'polypeptide(L)'
;MSRGAWTWTVVVLTCQHKDSVYAFHRELQLRQQRGALPAGALVLTVRDRQEPLGSGGATLNALLVAAEHLSNRGGHTVVSADVLDDAHILILHTGRDFPWSSCSRAFCWLPQEKPEQKVQAPVCCVDLLLDCLTAQICPGSPPGVWVCSTDMILTVPPDFGTCARSLMSVKMRLTQWCSG
;
A
#
# COMPACT_ATOMS: atom_id res chain seq x y z
N MET A 1 28.24 -5.57 -5.36
CA MET A 1 27.21 -6.09 -4.44
C MET A 1 25.90 -5.42 -4.79
N SER A 2 25.03 -6.08 -5.54
CA SER A 2 23.73 -5.57 -5.94
C SER A 2 22.85 -5.41 -4.70
N ARG A 3 22.59 -4.17 -4.26
CA ARG A 3 21.47 -3.91 -3.34
C ARG A 3 20.22 -4.45 -4.05
N GLY A 4 19.65 -5.54 -3.55
CA GLY A 4 18.37 -6.03 -4.06
C GLY A 4 17.39 -4.87 -4.01
N ALA A 5 16.82 -4.52 -5.17
CA ALA A 5 15.84 -3.44 -5.23
C ALA A 5 14.70 -3.78 -4.27
N TRP A 6 14.36 -2.83 -3.39
CA TRP A 6 13.21 -2.96 -2.50
C TRP A 6 11.93 -3.09 -3.34
N THR A 7 11.08 -4.09 -3.05
CA THR A 7 9.84 -4.33 -3.81
C THR A 7 8.69 -4.68 -2.90
N TRP A 8 7.52 -4.07 -3.15
CA TRP A 8 6.29 -4.46 -2.49
C TRP A 8 5.81 -5.84 -2.94
N THR A 9 5.49 -6.72 -1.99
CA THR A 9 4.83 -8.01 -2.23
C THR A 9 3.32 -7.81 -2.38
N VAL A 10 2.72 -6.95 -1.56
CA VAL A 10 1.28 -6.66 -1.56
C VAL A 10 1.07 -5.15 -1.40
N VAL A 11 0.15 -4.61 -2.20
CA VAL A 11 -0.37 -3.24 -2.05
C VAL A 11 -1.89 -3.32 -1.93
N VAL A 12 -2.41 -2.93 -0.77
CA VAL A 12 -3.83 -2.91 -0.47
C VAL A 12 -4.29 -1.46 -0.36
N LEU A 13 -5.37 -1.11 -1.06
CA LEU A 13 -6.07 0.15 -0.87
C LEU A 13 -7.41 -0.11 -0.20
N THR A 14 -7.60 0.45 0.99
CA THR A 14 -8.89 0.34 1.69
C THR A 14 -9.83 1.44 1.24
N CYS A 15 -11.13 1.17 1.18
CA CYS A 15 -12.16 2.13 0.78
C CYS A 15 -13.47 1.92 1.54
N GLN A 16 -14.27 2.97 1.72
CA GLN A 16 -15.50 2.89 2.51
C GLN A 16 -16.68 2.39 1.66
N HIS A 17 -16.79 2.88 0.43
CA HIS A 17 -17.93 2.60 -0.44
C HIS A 17 -17.67 1.43 -1.41
N LYS A 18 -18.71 0.61 -1.61
CA LYS A 18 -18.68 -0.53 -2.53
C LYS A 18 -18.44 -0.10 -3.98
N ASP A 19 -19.01 1.04 -4.37
CA ASP A 19 -18.94 1.54 -5.75
C ASP A 19 -17.52 2.00 -6.11
N SER A 20 -16.73 2.43 -5.12
CA SER A 20 -15.33 2.83 -5.29
C SER A 20 -14.38 1.66 -5.49
N VAL A 21 -14.74 0.44 -5.06
CA VAL A 21 -13.86 -0.74 -5.12
C VAL A 21 -13.34 -0.99 -6.52
N TYR A 22 -14.24 -0.98 -7.51
CA TYR A 22 -13.86 -1.26 -8.89
C TYR A 22 -12.96 -0.16 -9.47
N ALA A 23 -13.32 1.12 -9.28
CA ALA A 23 -12.56 2.25 -9.78
C ALA A 23 -11.14 2.28 -9.20
N PHE A 24 -11.03 2.12 -7.88
CA PHE A 24 -9.75 2.09 -7.18
C PHE A 24 -8.88 0.90 -7.58
N HIS A 25 -9.49 -0.27 -7.75
CA HIS A 25 -8.77 -1.45 -8.22
C HIS A 25 -8.18 -1.22 -9.61
N ARG A 26 -8.96 -0.62 -10.53
CA ARG A 26 -8.49 -0.25 -11.88
C ARG A 26 -7.36 0.76 -11.83
N GLU A 27 -7.44 1.77 -10.96
CA GLU A 27 -6.37 2.76 -10.79
C GLU A 27 -5.05 2.16 -10.30
N LEU A 28 -5.09 1.18 -9.39
CA LEU A 28 -3.89 0.47 -8.96
C LEU A 28 -3.35 -0.46 -10.06
N GLN A 29 -4.22 -1.15 -10.80
CA GLN A 29 -3.82 -1.99 -11.94
C GLN A 29 -3.11 -1.15 -13.01
N LEU A 30 -3.61 0.05 -13.32
CA LEU A 30 -2.96 0.97 -14.26
C LEU A 30 -1.55 1.32 -13.80
N ARG A 31 -1.33 1.55 -12.50
CA ARG A 31 -0.01 1.83 -11.93
C ARG A 31 0.93 0.63 -12.00
N GLN A 32 0.41 -0.57 -11.81
CA GLN A 32 1.17 -1.80 -12.03
C GLN A 32 1.57 -1.97 -13.50
N GLN A 33 0.66 -1.73 -14.44
CA GLN A 33 0.93 -1.78 -15.88
C GLN A 33 1.96 -0.74 -16.34
N ARG A 34 1.93 0.45 -15.73
CA ARG A 34 2.88 1.54 -16.03
C ARG A 34 4.24 1.36 -15.32
N GLY A 35 4.36 0.38 -14.43
CA GLY A 35 5.59 0.06 -13.71
C GLY A 35 5.84 0.88 -12.44
N ALA A 36 4.86 1.66 -11.96
CA ALA A 36 4.92 2.35 -10.67
C ALA A 36 4.76 1.36 -9.49
N LEU A 37 4.08 0.23 -9.72
CA LEU A 37 4.03 -0.90 -8.80
C LEU A 37 4.71 -2.12 -9.43
N PRO A 38 5.34 -3.01 -8.63
CA PRO A 38 5.97 -4.21 -9.16
C PRO A 38 4.95 -5.10 -9.89
N ALA A 39 5.32 -5.64 -11.06
CA ALA A 39 4.43 -6.50 -11.86
C ALA A 39 3.98 -7.77 -11.13
N GLY A 40 4.82 -8.31 -10.22
CA GLY A 40 4.48 -9.46 -9.39
C GLY A 40 3.70 -9.12 -8.11
N ALA A 41 3.57 -7.83 -7.76
CA ALA A 41 2.89 -7.42 -6.54
C ALA A 41 1.41 -7.83 -6.58
N LEU A 42 0.90 -8.32 -5.47
CA LEU A 42 -0.53 -8.52 -5.28
C LEU A 42 -1.18 -7.15 -5.03
N VAL A 43 -2.06 -6.72 -5.92
CA VAL A 43 -2.78 -5.44 -5.82
C VAL A 43 -4.22 -5.72 -5.42
N LEU A 44 -4.66 -5.15 -4.29
CA LEU A 44 -5.98 -5.38 -3.73
C LEU A 44 -6.69 -4.06 -3.43
N THR A 45 -8.01 -4.07 -3.56
CA THR A 45 -8.87 -3.02 -3.02
C THR A 45 -9.86 -3.65 -2.08
N VAL A 46 -9.82 -3.24 -0.80
CA VAL A 46 -10.58 -3.86 0.28
C VAL A 46 -11.59 -2.86 0.81
N ARG A 47 -12.86 -3.25 0.83
CA ARG A 47 -13.90 -2.43 1.42
C ARG A 47 -13.84 -2.52 2.95
N ASP A 48 -13.97 -1.39 3.62
CA ASP A 48 -14.18 -1.36 5.08
C ASP A 48 -15.56 -1.96 5.43
N ARG A 49 -15.71 -2.45 6.67
CA ARG A 49 -16.98 -3.06 7.11
C ARG A 49 -18.08 -1.99 7.19
N GLN A 50 -19.34 -2.44 7.08
CA GLN A 50 -20.51 -1.56 7.13
C GLN A 50 -20.62 -0.77 8.44
N GLU A 51 -20.13 -1.35 9.55
CA GLU A 51 -19.87 -0.64 10.79
C GLU A 51 -18.37 -0.31 10.87
N PRO A 52 -17.98 0.95 10.63
CA PRO A 52 -16.57 1.32 10.65
C PRO A 52 -16.03 1.23 12.09
N LEU A 53 -15.22 0.20 12.35
CA LEU A 53 -14.51 -0.01 13.62
C LEU A 53 -13.29 0.93 13.78
N GLY A 54 -13.27 2.03 13.03
CA GLY A 54 -12.13 2.94 12.89
C GLY A 54 -11.03 2.41 11.97
N SER A 55 -9.97 3.20 11.79
CA SER A 55 -8.85 2.90 10.89
C SER A 55 -8.14 1.58 11.21
N GLY A 56 -8.04 1.22 12.49
CA GLY A 56 -7.45 -0.06 12.91
C GLY A 56 -8.24 -1.28 12.42
N GLY A 57 -9.57 -1.20 12.39
CA GLY A 57 -10.43 -2.26 11.84
C GLY A 57 -10.22 -2.45 10.34
N ALA A 58 -10.12 -1.34 9.60
CA ALA A 58 -9.80 -1.37 8.17
C ALA A 58 -8.41 -1.98 7.91
N THR A 59 -7.41 -1.67 8.75
CA THR A 59 -6.06 -2.26 8.66
C THR A 59 -6.09 -3.78 8.87
N LEU A 60 -6.77 -4.24 9.93
CA LEU A 60 -6.86 -5.67 10.24
C LEU A 60 -7.58 -6.44 9.12
N ASN A 61 -8.68 -5.88 8.61
CA ASN A 61 -9.42 -6.47 7.49
C ASN A 61 -8.57 -6.53 6.21
N ALA A 62 -7.85 -5.45 5.88
CA ALA A 62 -6.94 -5.42 4.76
C ALA A 62 -5.82 -6.48 4.88
N LEU A 63 -5.25 -6.62 6.08
CA LEU A 63 -4.23 -7.61 6.35
C LEU A 63 -4.76 -9.04 6.24
N LEU A 64 -5.96 -9.32 6.77
CA LEU A 64 -6.60 -10.63 6.67
C LEU A 64 -6.82 -11.02 5.21
N VAL A 65 -7.38 -10.10 4.40
CA VAL A 65 -7.62 -10.34 2.97
C VAL A 65 -6.29 -10.54 2.22
N ALA A 66 -5.24 -9.78 2.58
CA ALA A 66 -3.91 -9.97 2.01
C ALA A 66 -3.33 -11.35 2.35
N ALA A 67 -3.43 -11.78 3.61
CA ALA A 67 -2.96 -13.08 4.07
C ALA A 67 -3.68 -14.23 3.36
N GLU A 68 -5.00 -14.12 3.15
CA GLU A 68 -5.80 -15.10 2.41
C GLU A 68 -5.31 -15.23 0.96
N HIS A 69 -5.10 -14.12 0.27
CA HIS A 69 -4.62 -14.14 -1.11
C HIS A 69 -3.19 -14.63 -1.24
N LEU A 70 -2.31 -14.28 -0.29
CA LEU A 70 -0.94 -14.81 -0.24
C LEU A 70 -0.93 -16.31 0.05
N SER A 71 -1.77 -16.77 0.98
CA SER A 71 -1.94 -18.20 1.29
C SER A 71 -2.41 -18.98 0.07
N ASN A 72 -3.41 -18.46 -0.66
CA ASN A 72 -3.89 -19.06 -1.89
C ASN A 72 -2.80 -19.09 -2.99
N ARG A 73 -2.02 -18.00 -3.14
CA ARG A 73 -0.87 -17.97 -4.08
C ARG A 73 0.23 -18.97 -3.71
N GLY A 74 0.41 -19.24 -2.42
CA GLY A 74 1.35 -20.26 -1.91
C GLY A 74 0.81 -21.69 -1.98
N GLY A 75 -0.44 -21.90 -2.44
CA GLY A 75 -1.07 -23.22 -2.49
C GLY A 75 -1.57 -23.75 -1.15
N HIS A 76 -1.70 -22.88 -0.14
CA HIS A 76 -2.26 -23.23 1.16
C HIS A 76 -3.79 -23.23 1.12
N THR A 77 -4.41 -24.24 1.74
CA THR A 77 -5.87 -24.37 1.85
C THR A 77 -6.48 -23.59 3.03
N VAL A 78 -5.61 -23.10 3.93
CA VAL A 78 -5.97 -22.29 5.10
C VAL A 78 -5.13 -21.03 5.11
N VAL A 79 -5.63 -19.97 5.75
CA VAL A 79 -4.87 -18.74 5.95
C VAL A 79 -3.70 -19.06 6.89
N SER A 80 -2.47 -19.05 6.37
CA SER A 80 -1.26 -19.22 7.16
C SER A 80 -0.64 -17.87 7.50
N ALA A 81 -0.14 -17.72 8.73
CA ALA A 81 0.60 -16.53 9.13
C ALA A 81 2.01 -16.51 8.51
N ASP A 82 2.57 -17.67 8.17
CA ASP A 82 3.94 -17.83 7.65
C ASP A 82 4.15 -17.05 6.34
N VAL A 83 3.09 -16.89 5.54
CA VAL A 83 3.15 -16.12 4.27
C VAL A 83 3.40 -14.62 4.49
N LEU A 84 3.27 -14.13 5.72
CA LEU A 84 3.52 -12.75 6.10
C LEU A 84 4.96 -12.50 6.53
N ASP A 85 5.73 -13.54 6.87
CA ASP A 85 7.07 -13.40 7.46
C ASP A 85 8.07 -12.77 6.50
N ASP A 86 7.95 -13.05 5.20
CA ASP A 86 8.80 -12.51 4.14
C ASP A 86 8.13 -11.43 3.30
N ALA A 87 6.89 -11.06 3.63
CA ALA A 87 6.10 -10.14 2.81
C ALA A 87 6.34 -8.66 3.14
N HIS A 88 6.48 -7.84 2.10
CA HIS A 88 6.42 -6.38 2.20
C HIS A 88 5.03 -5.91 1.82
N ILE A 89 4.23 -5.57 2.82
CA ILE A 89 2.81 -5.23 2.64
C ILE A 89 2.64 -3.72 2.86
N LEU A 90 2.06 -3.04 1.88
CA LEU A 90 1.62 -1.66 1.99
C LEU A 90 0.09 -1.60 2.06
N ILE A 91 -0.45 -0.99 3.10
CA ILE A 91 -1.86 -0.69 3.27
C ILE A 91 -2.05 0.82 3.16
N LEU A 92 -2.81 1.23 2.14
CA LEU A 92 -3.20 2.60 1.88
C LEU A 92 -4.65 2.79 2.36
N HIS A 93 -4.86 3.72 3.29
CA HIS A 93 -6.20 4.15 3.68
C HIS A 93 -6.64 5.30 2.80
N THR A 94 -7.70 5.09 2.01
CA THR A 94 -8.40 6.26 1.47
C THR A 94 -9.03 7.02 2.61
N GLY A 95 -8.81 8.33 2.61
CA GLY A 95 -9.49 9.23 3.53
C GLY A 95 -11.00 9.26 3.30
N ARG A 96 -11.64 10.26 3.91
CA ARG A 96 -13.08 10.47 3.72
C ARG A 96 -13.41 10.71 2.26
N ASP A 97 -14.53 10.16 1.82
CA ASP A 97 -15.06 10.46 0.50
C ASP A 97 -15.48 11.92 0.42
N PHE A 98 -15.08 12.57 -0.67
CA PHE A 98 -15.49 13.92 -0.98
C PHE A 98 -16.66 13.85 -1.94
N PRO A 99 -17.76 14.53 -1.64
CA PRO A 99 -18.86 14.60 -2.59
C PRO A 99 -18.32 15.22 -3.90
N TRP A 100 -18.78 14.72 -5.04
CA TRP A 100 -18.34 15.08 -6.41
C TRP A 100 -16.98 14.55 -6.88
N SER A 101 -16.25 13.73 -6.10
CA SER A 101 -15.06 13.01 -6.61
C SER A 101 -15.36 11.52 -6.79
N SER A 102 -15.27 11.03 -8.03
CA SER A 102 -15.40 9.60 -8.35
C SER A 102 -14.21 8.77 -7.85
N CYS A 103 -13.08 9.41 -7.55
CA CYS A 103 -11.80 8.75 -7.32
C CYS A 103 -11.08 9.15 -6.00
N SER A 104 -11.80 9.68 -4.99
CA SER A 104 -11.18 10.21 -3.75
C SER A 104 -10.06 11.26 -4.04
N ARG A 105 -9.30 11.69 -3.01
CA ARG A 105 -8.13 12.57 -3.18
C ARG A 105 -6.88 11.81 -3.63
N ALA A 106 -6.84 10.50 -3.39
CA ALA A 106 -5.71 9.65 -3.74
C ALA A 106 -5.32 9.75 -5.23
N PHE A 107 -6.33 9.85 -6.10
CA PHE A 107 -6.17 9.87 -7.55
C PHE A 107 -6.38 11.27 -8.16
N CYS A 108 -6.33 12.32 -7.33
CA CYS A 108 -6.36 13.70 -7.82
C CYS A 108 -5.09 13.98 -8.62
N TRP A 109 -5.25 14.53 -9.83
CA TRP A 109 -4.13 14.90 -10.69
C TRP A 109 -3.36 16.09 -10.09
N LEU A 110 -2.05 16.04 -10.24
CA LEU A 110 -1.13 17.07 -9.79
C LEU A 110 -0.49 17.75 -11.00
N PRO A 111 -0.17 19.05 -10.91
CA PRO A 111 0.56 19.78 -11.96
C PRO A 111 2.05 19.42 -11.90
N GLN A 112 2.36 18.13 -12.02
CA GLN A 112 3.71 17.60 -11.99
C GLN A 112 3.89 16.62 -13.15
N GLU A 113 5.03 16.72 -13.82
CA GLU A 113 5.43 15.79 -14.86
C GLU A 113 6.53 14.86 -14.35
N LYS A 114 6.52 13.61 -14.81
CA LYS A 114 7.58 12.63 -14.55
C LYS A 114 8.14 12.15 -15.90
N PRO A 115 9.12 12.86 -16.47
CA PRO A 115 9.63 12.56 -17.81
C PRO A 115 10.28 11.17 -17.90
N GLU A 116 10.75 10.62 -16.78
CA GLU A 116 11.36 9.28 -16.69
C GLU A 116 10.33 8.13 -16.69
N GLN A 117 9.03 8.42 -16.63
CA GLN A 117 8.02 7.36 -16.67
C GLN A 117 7.95 6.72 -18.06
N LYS A 118 7.91 5.38 -18.07
CA LYS A 118 7.75 4.58 -19.29
C LYS A 118 6.47 4.91 -20.06
N VAL A 119 5.43 5.36 -19.35
CA VAL A 119 4.13 5.73 -19.90
C VAL A 119 3.77 7.11 -19.38
N GLN A 120 3.55 8.06 -20.28
CA GLN A 120 3.09 9.41 -19.93
C GLN A 120 1.64 9.34 -19.45
N ALA A 121 1.42 9.81 -18.22
CA ALA A 121 0.10 9.88 -17.60
C ALA A 121 0.08 10.97 -16.52
N PRO A 122 -1.11 11.48 -16.16
CA PRO A 122 -1.22 12.42 -15.04
C PRO A 122 -0.66 11.81 -13.75
N VAL A 123 0.22 12.56 -13.10
CA VAL A 123 0.75 12.21 -11.78
C VAL A 123 -0.34 12.49 -10.75
N CYS A 124 -0.63 11.53 -9.89
CA CYS A 124 -1.59 11.70 -8.80
C CYS A 124 -0.93 11.75 -7.43
N CYS A 125 -1.67 12.16 -6.40
CA CYS A 125 -1.21 12.15 -5.00
C CYS A 125 -0.61 10.80 -4.58
N VAL A 126 -1.28 9.70 -4.93
CA VAL A 126 -0.80 8.34 -4.62
C VAL A 126 0.53 8.02 -5.31
N ASP A 127 0.82 8.60 -6.47
CA ASP A 127 2.08 8.36 -7.19
C ASP A 127 3.26 9.01 -6.49
N LEU A 128 3.05 10.19 -5.87
CA LEU A 128 4.09 10.80 -5.03
C LEU A 128 4.31 10.01 -3.74
N LEU A 129 3.23 9.50 -3.16
CA LEU A 129 3.29 8.69 -1.95
C LEU A 129 4.02 7.36 -2.18
N LEU A 130 3.67 6.65 -3.26
CA LEU A 130 4.31 5.39 -3.64
C LEU A 130 5.80 5.59 -3.92
N ASP A 131 6.18 6.65 -4.63
CA ASP A 131 7.59 6.96 -4.90
C ASP A 131 8.36 7.25 -3.61
N CYS A 132 7.80 8.08 -2.72
CA CYS A 132 8.43 8.41 -1.45
C CYS A 132 8.64 7.15 -0.58
N LEU A 133 7.59 6.32 -0.43
CA LEU A 133 7.67 5.09 0.35
C LEU A 133 8.65 4.10 -0.27
N THR A 134 8.60 3.90 -1.58
CA THR A 134 9.39 2.88 -2.28
C THR A 134 10.85 3.29 -2.43
N ALA A 135 11.15 4.55 -2.71
CA ALA A 135 12.51 5.01 -3.02
C ALA A 135 13.25 5.60 -1.82
N GLN A 136 12.55 6.14 -0.82
CA GLN A 136 13.18 6.89 0.27
C GLN A 136 12.95 6.25 1.65
N ILE A 137 11.70 5.89 2.00
CA ILE A 137 11.36 5.51 3.38
C ILE A 137 11.59 4.02 3.66
N CYS A 138 11.09 3.14 2.80
CA CYS A 138 11.04 1.70 3.06
C CYS A 138 12.26 0.89 2.60
N PRO A 139 13.15 1.36 1.69
CA PRO A 139 14.37 0.63 1.34
C PRO A 139 15.18 0.19 2.57
N GLY A 140 15.55 -1.09 2.60
CA GLY A 140 16.33 -1.68 3.69
C GLY A 140 15.54 -2.01 4.95
N SER A 141 14.22 -1.77 4.97
CA SER A 141 13.38 -2.21 6.09
C SER A 141 13.15 -3.73 6.05
N PRO A 142 13.03 -4.44 7.18
CA PRO A 142 12.67 -5.86 7.14
C PRO A 142 11.21 -6.05 6.70
N PRO A 143 10.82 -7.25 6.25
CA PRO A 143 9.42 -7.65 6.03
C PRO A 143 8.45 -7.20 7.12
N GLY A 144 7.21 -7.01 6.73
CA GLY A 144 6.12 -6.55 7.58
C GLY A 144 5.17 -5.57 6.89
N VAL A 145 4.34 -4.96 7.71
CA VAL A 145 3.22 -4.11 7.26
C VAL A 145 3.55 -2.64 7.42
N TRP A 146 3.33 -1.88 6.36
CA TRP A 146 3.36 -0.42 6.31
C TRP A 146 1.93 0.08 6.12
N VAL A 147 1.50 1.03 6.96
CA VAL A 147 0.17 1.62 6.88
C VAL A 147 0.31 3.11 6.64
N CYS A 148 -0.36 3.63 5.60
CA CYS A 148 -0.30 5.04 5.25
C CYS A 148 -1.66 5.57 4.80
N SER A 149 -1.93 6.85 5.04
CA SER A 149 -3.11 7.53 4.50
C SER A 149 -2.81 8.09 3.12
N THR A 150 -3.75 7.97 2.17
CA THR A 150 -3.60 8.58 0.84
C THR A 150 -3.79 10.10 0.83
N ASP A 151 -4.23 10.68 1.95
CA ASP A 151 -4.40 12.13 2.11
C ASP A 151 -3.08 12.85 2.45
N MET A 152 -1.96 12.13 2.49
CA MET A 152 -0.64 12.66 2.85
C MET A 152 0.23 12.82 1.61
N ILE A 153 0.80 14.02 1.45
CA ILE A 153 1.96 14.24 0.56
C ILE A 153 3.19 14.25 1.45
N LEU A 154 4.07 13.26 1.28
CA LEU A 154 5.29 13.12 2.06
C LEU A 154 6.47 13.73 1.30
N THR A 155 7.12 14.71 1.93
CA THR A 155 8.41 15.26 1.47
C THR A 155 9.46 14.89 2.49
N VAL A 156 10.44 14.08 2.08
CA VAL A 156 11.57 13.70 2.93
C VAL A 156 12.79 14.49 2.44
N PRO A 157 13.48 15.24 3.32
CA PRO A 157 14.71 15.93 2.95
C PRO A 157 15.77 14.93 2.47
N PRO A 158 16.60 15.29 1.48
CA PRO A 158 17.65 14.40 0.97
C PRO A 158 18.68 13.97 2.04
N ASP A 159 18.81 14.77 3.11
CA ASP A 159 19.74 14.56 4.21
C ASP A 159 19.17 13.63 5.30
N PHE A 160 17.91 13.22 5.15
CA PHE A 160 17.21 12.41 6.13
C PHE A 160 17.66 10.95 6.02
N GLY A 161 18.72 10.60 6.74
CA GLY A 161 19.14 9.21 6.93
C GLY A 161 18.05 8.41 7.65
N THR A 162 17.28 7.62 6.91
CA THR A 162 16.17 6.84 7.47
C THR A 162 16.68 5.70 8.36
N CYS A 163 16.68 5.91 9.67
CA CYS A 163 16.51 4.81 10.61
C CYS A 163 15.02 4.47 10.61
N ALA A 164 14.63 3.33 10.05
CA ALA A 164 13.25 2.82 9.96
C ALA A 164 12.50 2.70 11.31
N ARG A 165 13.12 3.10 12.44
CA ARG A 165 12.52 3.17 13.79
C ARG A 165 11.91 4.53 14.13
N SER A 166 12.23 5.61 13.40
CA SER A 166 11.90 6.99 13.83
C SER A 166 10.67 7.61 13.15
N LEU A 167 10.23 7.09 12.01
CA LEU A 167 9.03 7.58 11.33
C LEU A 167 7.79 6.97 11.98
N MET A 168 6.78 7.81 12.27
CA MET A 168 5.44 7.45 12.77
C MET A 168 4.62 6.65 11.72
N SER A 169 5.21 5.62 11.13
CA SER A 169 4.48 4.53 10.51
C SER A 169 4.34 3.46 11.58
N VAL A 170 3.11 3.03 11.87
CA VAL A 170 2.90 1.86 12.74
C VAL A 170 3.45 0.65 12.00
N LYS A 171 4.72 0.32 12.24
CA LYS A 171 5.31 -0.94 11.81
C LYS A 171 4.77 -2.02 12.73
N MET A 172 3.63 -2.60 12.35
CA MET A 172 3.16 -3.83 12.99
C MET A 172 4.11 -4.96 12.59
N ARG A 173 4.95 -5.39 13.53
CA ARG A 173 5.72 -6.63 13.42
C ARG A 173 4.89 -7.73 14.10
N LEU A 174 4.35 -8.65 13.33
CA LEU A 174 3.50 -9.77 13.79
C LEU A 174 4.28 -10.92 14.46
N THR A 175 5.35 -10.63 15.21
CA THR A 175 6.19 -11.68 15.81
C THR A 175 5.69 -12.20 17.17
N GLN A 176 4.42 -12.01 17.55
CA GLN A 176 3.88 -12.52 18.83
C GLN A 176 2.40 -12.93 18.70
N TRP A 177 2.11 -13.98 17.93
CA TRP A 177 0.84 -14.72 18.01
C TRP A 177 1.09 -16.23 17.92
N CYS A 178 1.96 -16.74 18.81
CA CYS A 178 2.11 -18.17 19.12
C CYS A 178 2.91 -18.30 20.43
N SER A 179 2.30 -18.00 21.58
CA SER A 179 2.73 -18.43 22.92
C SER A 179 1.63 -18.04 23.91
N GLY A 180 0.73 -18.98 24.16
CA GLY A 180 -0.36 -18.91 25.13
C GLY A 180 -1.11 -20.22 25.11
#